data_AF-A0A1H7EPQ7-F1
#
_entry.id   AF-A0A1H7EPQ7-F1
#
_cell.length_a   1.000
_cell.length_b   1.000
_cell.length_c   1.000
_cell.angle_alpha   90.00
_cell.angle_beta   90.00
_cell.angle_gamma   90.00
#
_symmetry.space_group_name_H-M   'P 1'
#
loop_
_entity.id
_entity.type
_entity.pdbx_description
1 polymer ?
#
loop_
_entity_poly.entity_id
_entity_poly.type
_entity_poly.pdbx_seq_one_letter_code
_entity_poly.pdbx_strand_id
1 'polypeptide(L)'
;MQKKLIKLAEESADKGRWALAAAATRASVSDTVDDHINVLGAMHEAGLLKNSLAPFAKVWRADASAFAAACATRLDKGDADYWALAALLGMGVADVAPVFIGMGFELLAIARIPAFKDPELHVATLARCQAASPEVLTAPVDLGWNAKTGELLDVSRWRAIVLEEHTGAPPQLSGSGFGSYYMRAKLPFGCWRLLHDKFSLDANAAVLPEATLWKEEGR
;
A
#
# COMPACT_ATOMS: atom_id res chain seq x y z
N MET A 1 -0.04 -8.48 -24.34
CA MET A 1 0.88 -7.84 -23.37
C MET A 1 2.34 -8.25 -23.61
N GLN A 2 2.61 -9.52 -23.93
CA GLN A 2 3.94 -10.11 -24.14
C GLN A 2 4.99 -9.24 -24.87
N LYS A 3 4.71 -8.73 -26.09
CA LYS A 3 5.68 -7.88 -26.83
C LYS A 3 6.13 -6.64 -26.05
N LYS A 4 5.23 -6.03 -25.25
CA LYS A 4 5.57 -4.88 -24.40
C LYS A 4 6.47 -5.28 -23.23
N LEU A 5 6.28 -6.48 -22.68
CA LEU A 5 7.10 -7.01 -21.59
C LEU A 5 8.50 -7.36 -22.05
N ILE A 6 8.65 -7.99 -23.22
CA ILE A 6 9.97 -8.26 -23.83
C ILE A 6 10.73 -6.95 -24.03
N LYS A 7 10.09 -5.96 -24.64
CA LYS A 7 10.69 -4.63 -24.84
C LYS A 7 11.06 -3.96 -23.51
N LEU A 8 10.18 -4.03 -22.51
CA LEU A 8 10.45 -3.48 -21.17
C LEU A 8 11.66 -4.18 -20.53
N ALA A 9 11.79 -5.49 -20.71
CA ALA A 9 12.91 -6.25 -20.17
C ALA A 9 14.25 -5.83 -20.81
N GLU A 10 14.31 -5.76 -22.14
CA GLU A 10 15.47 -5.32 -22.91
C GLU A 10 15.90 -3.89 -22.52
N GLU A 11 14.97 -2.93 -22.58
CA GLU A 11 15.26 -1.53 -22.24
C GLU A 11 15.68 -1.35 -20.77
N SER A 12 15.18 -2.21 -19.88
CA SER A 12 15.55 -2.18 -18.46
C SER A 12 16.95 -2.75 -18.23
N ALA A 13 17.30 -3.83 -18.92
CA ALA A 13 18.65 -4.41 -18.89
C ALA A 13 19.69 -3.39 -19.38
N ASP A 14 19.42 -2.73 -20.51
CA ASP A 14 20.29 -1.69 -21.09
C ASP A 14 20.53 -0.51 -20.13
N LYS A 15 19.57 -0.22 -19.25
CA LYS A 15 19.64 0.84 -18.25
C LYS A 15 20.14 0.37 -16.88
N GLY A 16 20.60 -0.88 -16.76
CA GLY A 16 21.08 -1.45 -15.50
C GLY A 16 19.97 -1.70 -14.46
N ARG A 17 18.69 -1.73 -14.87
CA ARG A 17 17.52 -1.96 -14.01
C ARG A 17 17.20 -3.44 -13.94
N TRP A 18 18.12 -4.22 -13.37
CA TRP A 18 18.10 -5.69 -13.44
C TRP A 18 16.86 -6.33 -12.80
N ALA A 19 16.37 -5.79 -11.68
CA ALA A 19 15.16 -6.31 -11.03
C ALA A 19 13.93 -6.17 -11.94
N LEU A 20 13.78 -5.02 -12.59
CA LEU A 20 12.71 -4.79 -13.57
C LEU A 20 12.88 -5.66 -14.82
N ALA A 21 14.11 -5.81 -15.31
CA ALA A 21 14.40 -6.69 -16.45
C ALA A 21 14.00 -8.15 -16.16
N ALA A 22 14.33 -8.64 -14.95
CA ALA A 22 13.97 -9.99 -14.50
C ALA A 22 12.45 -10.16 -14.34
N ALA A 23 11.78 -9.22 -13.67
CA ALA A 23 10.32 -9.25 -13.50
C ALA A 23 9.59 -9.25 -14.85
N ALA A 24 10.01 -8.37 -15.77
CA ALA A 24 9.40 -8.28 -17.11
C ALA A 24 9.66 -9.52 -17.96
N THR A 25 10.87 -10.08 -17.91
CA THR A 25 11.20 -11.35 -18.59
C THR A 25 10.30 -12.49 -18.11
N ARG A 26 10.18 -12.66 -16.79
CA ARG A 26 9.33 -13.69 -16.19
C ARG A 26 7.86 -13.52 -16.59
N ALA A 27 7.33 -12.31 -16.50
CA ALA A 27 5.96 -12.01 -16.90
C ALA A 27 5.72 -12.17 -18.43
N SER A 28 6.77 -12.19 -19.26
CA SER A 28 6.63 -12.41 -20.71
C SER A 28 6.35 -13.88 -21.08
N VAL A 29 6.66 -14.81 -20.17
CA VAL A 29 6.48 -16.26 -20.35
C VAL A 29 5.44 -16.85 -19.39
N SER A 30 5.00 -16.08 -18.39
CA SER A 30 4.04 -16.46 -17.35
C SER A 30 3.07 -15.31 -17.10
N ASP A 31 1.78 -15.61 -16.94
CA ASP A 31 0.71 -14.60 -16.79
C ASP A 31 0.01 -14.72 -15.43
N THR A 32 0.79 -14.85 -14.36
CA THR A 32 0.26 -14.91 -13.00
C THR A 32 0.10 -13.52 -12.39
N VAL A 33 -0.83 -13.36 -11.45
CA VAL A 33 -1.02 -12.10 -10.73
C VAL A 33 0.25 -11.71 -9.96
N ASP A 34 1.01 -12.66 -9.43
CA ASP A 34 2.30 -12.40 -8.78
C ASP A 34 3.32 -11.81 -9.75
N ASP A 35 3.36 -12.28 -11.00
CA ASP A 35 4.24 -11.70 -12.02
C ASP A 35 3.82 -10.27 -12.37
N HIS A 36 2.50 -9.99 -12.40
CA HIS A 36 1.99 -8.63 -12.60
C HIS A 36 2.36 -7.69 -11.43
N ILE A 37 2.22 -8.16 -10.19
CA ILE A 37 2.64 -7.44 -8.99
C ILE A 37 4.15 -7.13 -9.05
N ASN A 38 4.97 -8.14 -9.39
CA ASN A 38 6.42 -7.98 -9.51
C ASN A 38 6.79 -6.90 -10.53
N VAL A 39 6.15 -6.90 -11.70
CA VAL A 39 6.44 -5.88 -12.72
C VAL A 39 6.04 -4.50 -12.23
N LEU A 40 4.84 -4.30 -11.69
CA LEU A 40 4.41 -2.97 -11.20
C LEU A 40 5.30 -2.46 -10.06
N GLY A 41 5.66 -3.33 -9.12
CA GLY A 41 6.57 -2.99 -8.02
C GLY A 41 7.97 -2.65 -8.51
N ALA A 42 8.55 -3.45 -9.40
CA ALA A 42 9.87 -3.18 -9.96
C ALA A 42 9.90 -1.94 -10.85
N MET A 43 8.80 -1.62 -11.54
CA MET A 43 8.66 -0.36 -12.29
C MET A 43 8.68 0.84 -11.35
N HIS A 44 7.96 0.75 -10.22
CA HIS A 44 8.01 1.78 -9.18
C HIS A 44 9.42 1.90 -8.60
N GLU A 45 10.07 0.79 -8.22
CA GLU A 45 11.44 0.80 -7.67
C GLU A 45 12.48 1.40 -8.63
N ALA A 46 12.31 1.19 -9.93
CA ALA A 46 13.14 1.80 -10.97
C ALA A 46 12.88 3.31 -11.19
N GLY A 47 11.99 3.92 -10.40
CA GLY A 47 11.63 5.34 -10.49
C GLY A 47 10.83 5.67 -11.74
N LEU A 48 10.12 4.70 -12.33
CA LEU A 48 9.29 4.98 -13.50
C LEU A 48 8.05 5.79 -13.09
N LEU A 49 7.73 6.79 -13.91
CA LEU A 49 6.57 7.65 -13.68
C LEU A 49 5.26 6.88 -13.89
N LYS A 50 4.19 7.34 -13.24
CA LYS A 50 2.83 6.78 -13.35
C LYS A 50 2.39 6.48 -14.80
N ASN A 51 2.72 7.36 -15.74
CA ASN A 51 2.38 7.18 -17.16
C ASN A 51 3.05 5.97 -17.80
N SER A 52 4.22 5.56 -17.32
CA SER A 52 4.90 4.35 -17.77
C SER A 52 4.22 3.08 -17.23
N LEU A 53 3.69 3.12 -16.01
CA LEU A 53 2.99 1.99 -15.38
C LEU A 53 1.57 1.81 -15.96
N ALA A 54 0.90 2.90 -16.34
CA ALA A 54 -0.50 2.92 -16.75
C ALA A 54 -0.90 1.86 -17.81
N PRO A 55 -0.12 1.59 -18.88
CA PRO A 55 -0.48 0.58 -19.88
C PRO A 55 -0.57 -0.84 -19.32
N PHE A 56 0.19 -1.14 -18.27
CA PHE A 56 0.21 -2.44 -17.61
C PHE A 56 -0.87 -2.49 -16.52
N ALA A 57 -0.86 -1.50 -15.62
CA ALA A 57 -1.81 -1.39 -14.51
C ALA A 57 -3.27 -1.42 -14.99
N LYS A 58 -3.60 -0.73 -16.09
CA LYS A 58 -4.96 -0.73 -16.66
C LYS A 58 -5.45 -2.12 -17.05
N VAL A 59 -4.56 -2.99 -17.53
CA VAL A 59 -4.92 -4.34 -17.99
C VAL A 59 -4.96 -5.31 -16.82
N TRP A 60 -3.94 -5.27 -15.95
CA TRP A 60 -3.81 -6.24 -14.86
C TRP A 60 -4.74 -5.97 -13.68
N ARG A 61 -5.21 -4.74 -13.52
CA ARG A 61 -6.19 -4.34 -12.49
C ARG A 61 -7.62 -4.27 -13.04
N ALA A 62 -7.92 -5.00 -14.12
CA ALA A 62 -9.27 -5.03 -14.69
C ALA A 62 -10.31 -5.53 -13.66
N ASP A 63 -9.92 -6.51 -12.83
CA ASP A 63 -10.60 -6.84 -11.60
C ASP A 63 -9.79 -6.26 -10.42
N ALA A 64 -10.16 -5.04 -10.01
CA ALA A 64 -9.45 -4.31 -8.97
C ALA A 64 -9.49 -5.03 -7.62
N SER A 65 -10.63 -5.64 -7.27
CA SER A 65 -10.79 -6.34 -5.99
C SER A 65 -9.93 -7.60 -5.93
N ALA A 66 -9.96 -8.44 -6.97
CA ALA A 66 -9.12 -9.64 -7.03
C ALA A 66 -7.62 -9.30 -7.02
N PHE A 67 -7.22 -8.24 -7.74
CA PHE A 67 -5.83 -7.79 -7.74
C PHE A 67 -5.38 -7.25 -6.37
N ALA A 68 -6.23 -6.46 -5.71
CA ALA A 68 -5.97 -5.97 -4.35
C ALA A 68 -5.88 -7.13 -3.34
N ALA A 69 -6.74 -8.14 -3.46
CA ALA A 69 -6.70 -9.35 -2.63
C ALA A 69 -5.39 -10.14 -2.78
N ALA A 70 -4.87 -10.25 -4.01
CA ALA A 70 -3.57 -10.88 -4.25
C ALA A 70 -2.43 -10.07 -3.59
N CYS A 71 -2.45 -8.74 -3.72
CA CYS A 71 -1.48 -7.86 -3.08
C CYS A 71 -1.53 -8.01 -1.54
N ALA A 72 -2.73 -7.91 -0.95
CA ALA A 72 -2.92 -8.03 0.49
C ALA A 72 -2.51 -9.41 1.02
N THR A 73 -2.81 -10.49 0.28
CA THR A 73 -2.37 -11.85 0.63
C THR A 73 -0.85 -11.99 0.63
N ARG A 74 -0.18 -11.40 -0.36
CA ARG A 74 1.28 -11.40 -0.44
C ARG A 74 1.90 -10.60 0.71
N LEU A 75 1.31 -9.44 1.02
CA LEU A 75 1.70 -8.64 2.18
C LEU A 75 1.57 -9.47 3.48
N ASP A 76 0.47 -10.18 3.68
CA ASP A 76 0.25 -10.98 4.88
C ASP A 76 1.31 -12.08 5.06
N LYS A 77 1.67 -12.76 3.96
CA LYS A 77 2.68 -13.84 3.97
C LYS A 77 4.12 -13.35 4.04
N GLY A 78 4.35 -12.06 3.79
CA GLY A 78 5.67 -11.43 3.79
C GLY A 78 6.08 -10.98 2.39
N ASP A 79 6.09 -9.66 2.21
CA ASP A 79 6.54 -9.00 0.97
C ASP A 79 7.87 -8.31 1.25
N ALA A 80 8.99 -8.98 0.98
CA ALA A 80 10.32 -8.49 1.36
C ALA A 80 10.79 -7.28 0.52
N ASP A 81 10.25 -7.14 -0.68
CA ASP A 81 10.66 -6.16 -1.68
C ASP A 81 9.70 -4.98 -1.80
N TYR A 82 8.71 -4.85 -0.90
CA TYR A 82 7.62 -3.85 -0.91
C TYR A 82 6.77 -3.79 -2.19
N TRP A 83 6.98 -4.70 -3.14
CA TRP A 83 6.37 -4.63 -4.47
C TRP A 83 4.85 -4.79 -4.43
N ALA A 84 4.31 -5.53 -3.48
CA ALA A 84 2.86 -5.61 -3.29
C ALA A 84 2.27 -4.27 -2.77
N LEU A 85 2.99 -3.51 -1.94
CA LEU A 85 2.57 -2.14 -1.57
C LEU A 85 2.59 -1.22 -2.80
N ALA A 86 3.68 -1.24 -3.55
CA ALA A 86 3.83 -0.43 -4.74
C ALA A 86 2.77 -0.77 -5.81
N ALA A 87 2.42 -2.04 -5.94
CA ALA A 87 1.39 -2.51 -6.86
C ALA A 87 -0.03 -2.05 -6.49
N LEU A 88 -0.29 -1.59 -5.26
CA LEU A 88 -1.56 -0.96 -4.87
C LEU A 88 -1.64 0.53 -5.26
N LEU A 89 -0.50 1.20 -5.52
CA LEU A 89 -0.49 2.62 -5.86
C LEU A 89 -1.29 2.89 -7.14
N GLY A 90 -2.11 3.93 -7.10
CA GLY A 90 -3.01 4.33 -8.18
C GLY A 90 -4.34 3.57 -8.23
N MET A 91 -4.60 2.66 -7.29
CA MET A 91 -5.93 2.04 -7.11
C MET A 91 -6.83 2.93 -6.25
N GLY A 92 -8.14 2.74 -6.32
CA GLY A 92 -9.10 3.43 -5.47
C GLY A 92 -9.14 2.84 -4.06
N VAL A 93 -9.17 3.69 -3.03
CA VAL A 93 -9.35 3.24 -1.64
C VAL A 93 -10.64 2.43 -1.46
N ALA A 94 -11.70 2.76 -2.19
CA ALA A 94 -12.97 2.04 -2.16
C ALA A 94 -12.85 0.58 -2.68
N ASP A 95 -11.89 0.29 -3.56
CA ASP A 95 -11.65 -1.07 -4.06
C ASP A 95 -10.70 -1.85 -3.13
N VAL A 96 -9.77 -1.16 -2.47
CA VAL A 96 -8.69 -1.77 -1.69
C VAL A 96 -9.06 -1.97 -0.23
N ALA A 97 -9.72 -0.99 0.40
CA ALA A 97 -10.06 -1.06 1.82
C ALA A 97 -10.93 -2.28 2.19
N PRO A 98 -12.01 -2.62 1.45
CA PRO A 98 -12.84 -3.78 1.78
C PRO A 98 -12.08 -5.10 1.79
N VAL A 99 -11.03 -5.23 0.96
CA VAL A 99 -10.17 -6.42 0.94
C VAL A 99 -9.45 -6.59 2.27
N PHE A 100 -8.82 -5.53 2.79
CA PHE A 100 -8.12 -5.61 4.08
C PHE A 100 -9.11 -5.89 5.22
N ILE A 101 -10.27 -5.23 5.23
CA ILE A 101 -11.33 -5.50 6.22
C ILE A 101 -11.79 -6.96 6.15
N GLY A 102 -12.05 -7.50 4.95
CA GLY A 102 -12.40 -8.91 4.73
C GLY A 102 -11.32 -9.90 5.16
N MET A 103 -10.06 -9.47 5.20
CA MET A 103 -8.91 -10.24 5.73
C MET A 103 -8.71 -10.11 7.25
N GLY A 104 -9.67 -9.49 7.95
CA GLY A 104 -9.69 -9.35 9.40
C GLY A 104 -8.88 -8.17 9.94
N PHE A 105 -8.50 -7.22 9.09
CA PHE A 105 -7.91 -5.97 9.56
C PHE A 105 -9.00 -5.05 10.10
N GLU A 106 -8.70 -4.37 11.19
CA GLU A 106 -9.56 -3.36 11.79
C GLU A 106 -9.02 -1.97 11.44
N LEU A 107 -9.92 -1.05 11.08
CA LEU A 107 -9.57 0.36 10.90
C LEU A 107 -9.30 0.98 12.26
N LEU A 108 -8.06 1.39 12.54
CA LEU A 108 -7.71 2.01 13.82
C LEU A 108 -8.01 3.50 13.85
N ALA A 109 -7.64 4.21 12.77
CA ALA A 109 -7.77 5.65 12.64
C ALA A 109 -7.68 6.08 11.18
N ILE A 110 -8.27 7.24 10.88
CA ILE A 110 -7.99 7.97 9.65
C ILE A 110 -7.40 9.34 10.03
N ALA A 111 -6.24 9.67 9.45
CA ALA A 111 -5.56 10.94 9.67
C ALA A 111 -5.51 11.78 8.38
N ARG A 112 -5.65 13.08 8.53
CA ARG A 112 -5.45 14.09 7.48
C ARG A 112 -3.98 14.50 7.44
N ILE A 113 -3.36 14.35 6.27
CA ILE A 113 -2.04 14.90 5.99
C ILE A 113 -2.21 16.07 5.02
N PRO A 114 -2.16 17.32 5.50
CA PRO A 114 -2.23 18.47 4.63
C PRO A 114 -0.96 18.53 3.76
N ALA A 115 -1.13 19.00 2.53
CA ALA A 115 0.00 19.28 1.67
C ALA A 115 -0.19 20.62 0.95
N PHE A 116 0.91 21.36 0.80
CA PHE A 116 0.87 22.71 0.22
C PHE A 116 0.78 22.69 -1.31
N LYS A 117 1.61 21.86 -1.96
CA LYS A 117 1.65 21.70 -3.43
C LYS A 117 1.14 20.35 -3.92
N ASP A 118 1.14 19.35 -3.04
CA ASP A 118 0.61 18.03 -3.34
C ASP A 118 -0.87 17.97 -2.96
N PRO A 119 -1.64 16.99 -3.47
CA PRO A 119 -2.98 16.75 -2.96
C PRO A 119 -2.94 16.45 -1.46
N GLU A 120 -3.95 16.95 -0.75
CA GLU A 120 -4.24 16.52 0.60
C GLU A 120 -4.49 15.00 0.62
N LEU A 121 -3.90 14.32 1.61
CA LEU A 121 -4.09 12.90 1.80
C LEU A 121 -4.95 12.64 3.04
N HIS A 122 -5.82 11.64 2.91
CA HIS A 122 -6.34 10.92 4.07
C HIS A 122 -5.61 9.58 4.14
N VAL A 123 -5.20 9.19 5.35
CA VAL A 123 -4.46 7.94 5.60
C VAL A 123 -5.22 7.11 6.61
N ALA A 124 -5.73 5.96 6.17
CA ALA A 124 -6.30 4.95 7.06
C ALA A 124 -5.21 4.02 7.55
N THR A 125 -5.04 3.93 8.87
CA THR A 125 -4.19 2.92 9.49
C THR A 125 -5.05 1.73 9.89
N LEU A 126 -4.70 0.57 9.36
CA LEU A 126 -5.36 -0.70 9.58
C LEU A 126 -4.41 -1.65 10.30
N ALA A 127 -4.90 -2.49 11.21
CA ALA A 127 -4.09 -3.55 11.79
C ALA A 127 -4.95 -4.73 12.25
N ARG A 128 -4.29 -5.86 12.53
CA ARG A 128 -4.92 -6.93 13.31
C ARG A 128 -4.58 -6.73 14.78
N CYS A 129 -5.62 -6.45 15.57
CA CYS A 129 -5.56 -6.35 17.02
C CYS A 129 -5.70 -7.75 17.62
N GLN A 130 -4.87 -8.08 18.62
CA GLN A 130 -5.04 -9.31 19.40
C GLN A 130 -5.70 -8.95 20.72
N ALA A 131 -6.86 -9.57 21.03
CA ALA A 131 -7.59 -9.28 22.27
C ALA A 131 -6.76 -9.52 23.55
N ALA A 132 -5.79 -10.45 23.49
CA ALA A 132 -4.90 -10.75 24.61
C ALA A 132 -3.76 -9.73 24.80
N SER A 133 -3.47 -8.91 23.77
CA SER A 133 -2.40 -7.91 23.76
C SER A 133 -2.84 -6.71 22.91
N PRO A 134 -3.83 -5.91 23.39
CA PRO A 134 -4.39 -4.79 22.64
C PRO A 134 -3.36 -3.71 22.27
N GLU A 135 -2.24 -3.66 22.99
CA GLU A 135 -1.09 -2.80 22.72
C GLU A 135 -0.24 -3.26 21.53
N VAL A 136 -0.39 -4.51 21.07
CA VAL A 136 0.37 -5.07 19.95
C VAL A 136 -0.48 -5.09 18.69
N LEU A 137 -0.10 -4.26 17.72
CA LEU A 137 -0.72 -4.22 16.40
C LEU A 137 0.10 -5.09 15.44
N THR A 138 -0.53 -6.09 14.85
CA THR A 138 0.15 -7.02 13.92
C THR A 138 -0.14 -6.69 12.46
N ALA A 139 0.92 -6.75 11.65
CA ALA A 139 0.94 -6.34 10.24
C ALA A 139 0.30 -4.97 9.93
N PRO A 140 0.50 -3.89 10.71
CA PRO A 140 -0.15 -2.61 10.43
C PRO A 140 0.07 -2.14 8.99
N VAL A 141 -0.96 -1.63 8.32
CA VAL A 141 -0.94 -1.12 6.95
C VAL A 141 -1.54 0.27 6.92
N ASP A 142 -0.85 1.21 6.27
CA ASP A 142 -1.40 2.53 5.98
C ASP A 142 -1.87 2.58 4.52
N LEU A 143 -3.12 2.97 4.32
CA LEU A 143 -3.69 3.28 3.01
C LEU A 143 -3.90 4.79 2.91
N GLY A 144 -2.99 5.48 2.23
CA GLY A 144 -3.02 6.92 2.00
C GLY A 144 -3.53 7.27 0.61
N TRP A 145 -4.69 7.94 0.53
CA TRP A 145 -5.32 8.34 -0.72
C TRP A 145 -5.45 9.85 -0.86
N ASN A 146 -5.48 10.31 -2.10
CA ASN A 146 -5.89 11.67 -2.46
C ASN A 146 -7.32 11.92 -1.99
N ALA A 147 -7.51 12.86 -1.06
CA ALA A 147 -8.79 13.14 -0.42
C ALA A 147 -9.93 13.47 -1.40
N LYS A 148 -9.61 13.95 -2.61
CA LYS A 148 -10.59 14.29 -3.65
C LYS A 148 -10.91 13.14 -4.61
N THR A 149 -9.92 12.34 -4.97
CA THR A 149 -10.08 11.31 -6.03
C THR A 149 -10.20 9.90 -5.50
N GLY A 150 -9.81 9.64 -4.25
CA GLY A 150 -9.79 8.30 -3.67
C GLY A 150 -8.60 7.46 -4.14
N GLU A 151 -7.72 8.00 -5.00
CA GLU A 151 -6.57 7.28 -5.53
C GLU A 151 -5.49 7.12 -4.46
N LEU A 152 -5.01 5.89 -4.23
CA LEU A 152 -3.89 5.59 -3.35
C LEU A 152 -2.60 6.20 -3.90
N LEU A 153 -2.02 7.12 -3.13
CA LEU A 153 -0.76 7.80 -3.44
C LEU A 153 0.36 7.44 -2.47
N ASP A 154 0.01 6.84 -1.34
CA ASP A 154 0.93 6.55 -0.25
C ASP A 154 0.47 5.27 0.45
N VAL A 155 1.29 4.22 0.45
CA VAL A 155 0.92 2.94 1.05
C VAL A 155 2.09 2.44 1.88
N SER A 156 1.83 2.06 3.13
CA SER A 156 2.85 1.65 4.08
C SER A 156 2.48 0.34 4.76
N ARG A 157 3.48 -0.33 5.32
CA ARG A 157 3.28 -1.41 6.28
C ARG A 157 4.34 -1.43 7.36
N TRP A 158 3.98 -2.05 8.46
CA TRP A 158 4.88 -2.48 9.52
C TRP A 158 4.74 -3.99 9.68
N ARG A 159 5.77 -4.66 10.21
CA ARG A 159 5.62 -6.04 10.67
C ARG A 159 4.76 -6.10 11.93
N ALA A 160 5.09 -5.25 12.89
CA ALA A 160 4.37 -5.10 14.15
C ALA A 160 4.66 -3.71 14.74
N ILE A 161 3.72 -3.23 15.53
CA ILE A 161 3.83 -2.02 16.35
C ILE A 161 3.47 -2.40 17.79
N VAL A 162 4.20 -1.83 18.74
CA VAL A 162 3.83 -1.82 20.16
C VAL A 162 3.43 -0.40 20.51
N LEU A 163 2.19 -0.22 20.94
CA LEU A 163 1.67 1.03 21.47
C LEU A 163 2.18 1.20 22.90
N GLU A 164 2.81 2.34 23.18
CA GLU A 164 3.27 2.71 24.52
C GLU A 164 2.21 3.56 25.23
N GLU A 165 1.56 4.44 24.46
CA GLU A 165 0.50 5.32 24.94
C GLU A 165 -0.63 5.33 23.92
N HIS A 166 -1.86 5.11 24.36
CA HIS A 166 -3.01 5.22 23.48
C HIS A 166 -4.29 5.62 24.22
N THR A 167 -5.20 6.26 23.51
CA THR A 167 -6.53 6.68 23.98
C THR A 167 -7.56 6.48 22.89
N GLY A 168 -8.83 6.37 23.28
CA GLY A 168 -9.91 6.09 22.34
C GLY A 168 -9.97 4.61 21.95
N ALA A 169 -10.74 4.32 20.92
CA ALA A 169 -10.90 2.99 20.34
C ALA A 169 -11.03 3.12 18.82
N PRO A 170 -10.70 2.07 18.05
CA PRO A 170 -11.02 1.99 16.63
C PRO A 170 -12.49 2.42 16.33
N PRO A 171 -12.76 3.22 15.29
CA PRO A 171 -11.85 3.76 14.28
C PRO A 171 -11.27 5.16 14.60
N GLN A 172 -11.19 5.53 15.89
CA GLN A 172 -10.65 6.81 16.36
C GLN A 172 -9.58 6.61 17.43
N LEU A 173 -8.70 5.63 17.23
CA LEU A 173 -7.56 5.40 18.11
C LEU A 173 -6.52 6.50 17.91
N SER A 174 -6.02 7.08 18.99
CA SER A 174 -4.85 7.96 18.97
C SER A 174 -3.78 7.42 19.90
N GLY A 175 -2.51 7.67 19.60
CA GLY A 175 -1.43 7.14 20.42
C GLY A 175 -0.07 7.21 19.76
N SER A 176 0.91 6.65 20.44
CA SER A 176 2.28 6.52 19.95
C SER A 176 2.96 5.26 20.47
N GLY A 177 4.07 4.93 19.83
CA GLY A 177 4.93 3.83 20.24
C GLY A 177 6.02 3.60 19.22
N PHE A 178 6.37 2.35 18.99
CA PHE A 178 7.42 1.98 18.06
C PHE A 178 7.02 0.78 17.21
N GLY A 179 7.51 0.75 15.99
CA GLY A 179 7.30 -0.36 15.08
C GLY A 179 8.60 -0.95 14.56
N SER A 180 8.48 -2.12 13.96
CA SER A 180 9.60 -2.82 13.33
C SER A 180 9.30 -3.17 11.88
N TYR A 181 10.34 -3.18 11.04
CA TYR A 181 10.30 -3.49 9.62
C TYR A 181 9.25 -2.68 8.85
N TYR A 182 9.43 -1.36 8.84
CA TYR A 182 8.62 -0.43 8.08
C TYR A 182 8.97 -0.48 6.60
N MET A 183 7.95 -0.50 5.74
CA MET A 183 8.09 -0.31 4.30
C MET A 183 7.02 0.65 3.80
N ARG A 184 7.38 1.54 2.87
CA ARG A 184 6.47 2.53 2.29
C ARG A 184 6.73 2.70 0.80
N ALA A 185 5.66 2.80 0.03
CA ALA A 185 5.66 3.17 -1.38
C ALA A 185 4.82 4.44 -1.57
N LYS A 186 5.33 5.40 -2.35
CA LYS A 186 4.64 6.68 -2.62
C LYS A 186 4.74 7.09 -4.10
N LEU A 187 3.72 7.76 -4.63
CA LEU A 187 3.74 8.46 -5.92
C LEU A 187 4.06 9.97 -5.75
N PRO A 188 4.76 10.62 -6.69
CA PRO A 188 5.21 10.13 -8.01
C PRO A 188 6.35 9.10 -7.95
N PHE A 189 7.26 9.18 -6.98
CA PHE A 189 8.18 8.10 -6.60
C PHE A 189 8.67 8.33 -5.18
N GLY A 190 8.80 7.25 -4.42
CA GLY A 190 9.35 7.26 -3.07
C GLY A 190 9.25 5.87 -2.45
N CYS A 191 10.37 5.36 -1.93
CA CYS A 191 10.45 4.08 -1.24
C CYS A 191 11.26 4.26 0.05
N TRP A 192 10.75 3.71 1.15
CA TRP A 192 11.44 3.65 2.43
C TRP A 192 11.39 2.23 2.98
N ARG A 193 12.51 1.79 3.56
CA ARG A 193 12.62 0.55 4.31
C ARG A 193 13.40 0.87 5.58
N LEU A 194 12.74 0.80 6.73
CA LEU A 194 13.36 1.11 8.02
C LEU A 194 13.23 -0.10 8.95
N LEU A 195 14.31 -0.43 9.65
CA LEU A 195 14.31 -1.57 10.57
C LEU A 195 13.45 -1.30 11.81
N HIS A 196 13.56 -0.10 12.36
CA HIS A 196 12.79 0.39 13.49
C HIS A 196 12.53 1.88 13.30
N ASP A 197 11.34 2.33 13.67
CA ASP A 197 10.99 3.75 13.69
C ASP A 197 9.83 3.99 14.67
N LYS A 198 9.62 5.26 15.03
CA LYS A 198 8.50 5.68 15.88
C LYS A 198 7.20 5.56 15.11
N PHE A 199 6.15 5.21 15.85
CA PHE A 199 4.78 5.18 15.35
C PHE A 199 3.94 6.22 16.07
N SER A 200 3.02 6.87 15.35
CA SER A 200 2.08 7.82 15.93
C SER A 200 0.77 7.87 15.14
N LEU A 201 -0.33 7.92 15.89
CA LEU A 201 -1.68 8.29 15.44
C LEU A 201 -2.05 9.61 16.12
N ASP A 202 -1.88 10.73 15.40
CA ASP A 202 -2.11 12.08 15.92
C ASP A 202 -3.61 12.40 16.00
N ALA A 203 -4.12 12.60 17.21
CA ALA A 203 -5.51 12.98 17.47
C ALA A 203 -5.92 14.30 16.78
N ASN A 204 -4.98 15.24 16.59
CA ASN A 204 -5.28 16.52 15.95
C ASN A 204 -5.48 16.39 14.43
N ALA A 205 -4.94 15.32 13.85
CA ALA A 205 -5.10 15.01 12.44
C ALA A 205 -6.30 14.08 12.19
N ALA A 206 -6.98 13.59 13.23
CA ALA A 206 -8.04 12.59 13.09
C ALA A 206 -9.22 13.10 12.25
N VAL A 207 -9.72 12.25 11.37
CA VAL A 207 -10.91 12.49 10.53
C VAL A 207 -11.87 11.32 10.70
N LEU A 208 -13.16 11.64 10.78
CA LEU A 208 -14.22 10.63 10.84
C LEU A 208 -14.34 9.90 9.49
N PRO A 209 -14.50 8.56 9.47
CA PRO A 209 -14.63 7.80 8.22
C PRO A 209 -15.70 8.34 7.27
N GLU A 210 -16.87 8.71 7.79
CA GLU A 210 -18.00 9.27 7.03
C GLU A 210 -17.72 10.63 6.38
N ALA A 211 -16.68 11.34 6.84
CA ALA A 211 -16.23 12.59 6.24
C ALA A 211 -15.21 12.36 5.11
N THR A 212 -14.94 11.11 4.74
CA THR A 212 -13.94 10.74 3.75
C THR A 212 -14.51 9.85 2.64
N LEU A 213 -13.65 9.45 1.70
CA LEU A 213 -13.98 8.45 0.68
C LEU A 213 -13.88 7.01 1.20
N TRP A 214 -13.65 6.84 2.51
CA TRP A 214 -13.76 5.56 3.19
C TRP A 214 -15.23 5.13 3.21
N LYS A 215 -15.55 4.02 2.54
CA LYS A 215 -16.88 3.42 2.59
C LYS A 215 -16.78 2.10 3.32
N GLU A 216 -17.35 2.04 4.52
CA GLU A 216 -17.66 0.75 5.14
C GLU A 216 -18.91 0.21 4.44
N GLU A 217 -18.75 -0.81 3.59
CA GLU A 217 -19.92 -1.61 3.19
C GLU A 217 -20.28 -2.54 4.35
N GLY A 218 -21.39 -2.24 5.02
CA GLY A 218 -22.14 -3.20 5.84
C GLY A 218 -21.60 -3.45 7.25
N ARG A 219 -22.17 -2.73 8.23
CA ARG A 219 -22.68 -3.37 9.44
C ARG A 219 -24.21 -3.39 9.37
#